data_AF-A0A9W8QYT1-F1
#
_entry.id   AF-A0A9W8QYT1-F1
#
_cell.length_a   1.000
_cell.length_b   1.000
_cell.length_c   1.000
_cell.angle_alpha   90.00
_cell.angle_beta   90.00
_cell.angle_gamma   90.00
#
_symmetry.space_group_name_H-M   'P 1'
#
loop_
_entity.id
_entity.type
_entity.pdbx_description
1 polymer ?
#
loop_
_entity_poly.entity_id
_entity_poly.type
_entity_poly.pdbx_seq_one_letter_code
_entity_poly.pdbx_strand_id
1 'polypeptide(L)'
;MVRIRRIKCDESKPACLRCTRTGRNCDGYASPPAPALGPVVPAKPGKLAPKEGRAQEFFYQKTVPELSGFFGRSFWNTVLQFSLTEPAIRHATVALATLHEEHSSPTTATEQPRDNIKFAIQSYNRSIGTVLKRASDATSMPLIAMASIVFTCFECLLGNPKAAAAHVASGIGLLKMWREKSGQPVSSWGQNYRSFELSFVETHLAPVLCTLSLCVAEFGSPVDLYLNPVDFNSCPIFGEPFQELSESRVGLIDIITAAVRLGQEDAPALEVSVKAAGLSTALECWKMRFDDLVQRKGPLWSDQDQGAADLVRVMWQSTAVGLSVGLATDETA
;
A
#
# COMPACT_ATOMS: atom_id res chain seq x y z
N MET A 1 -17.99 48.66 24.89
CA MET A 1 -16.90 48.17 25.76
C MET A 1 -15.91 49.30 26.02
N VAL A 2 -15.70 49.63 27.29
CA VAL A 2 -14.83 50.73 27.73
C VAL A 2 -13.37 50.42 27.35
N ARG A 3 -12.69 51.36 26.68
CA ARG A 3 -11.29 51.21 26.26
C ARG A 3 -10.38 51.42 27.48
N ILE A 4 -10.07 50.33 28.19
CA ILE A 4 -9.38 50.33 29.50
C ILE A 4 -7.90 50.79 29.45
N ARG A 5 -7.30 50.93 28.26
CA ARG A 5 -5.87 51.28 28.14
C ARG A 5 -5.69 52.65 27.50
N ARG A 6 -5.43 53.68 28.31
CA ARG A 6 -5.09 55.05 27.88
C ARG A 6 -3.62 55.24 27.51
N ILE A 7 -2.75 54.28 27.79
CA ILE A 7 -1.28 54.43 27.71
C ILE A 7 -0.67 53.28 26.91
N LYS A 8 0.33 53.57 26.07
CA LYS A 8 1.07 52.59 25.24
C LYS A 8 1.78 51.50 26.06
N CYS A 9 1.74 50.27 25.53
CA CYS A 9 2.45 49.07 26.00
C CYS A 9 3.93 49.15 25.59
N ASP A 10 4.84 48.63 26.43
CA ASP A 10 6.28 48.52 26.15
C ASP A 10 6.69 47.19 25.50
N GLU A 11 5.73 46.30 25.24
CA GLU A 11 5.86 45.06 24.46
C GLU A 11 6.90 44.03 24.96
N SER A 12 7.37 44.14 26.20
CA SER A 12 8.24 43.13 26.84
C SER A 12 7.53 41.79 27.12
N LYS A 13 8.17 40.67 26.78
CA LYS A 13 7.62 39.30 26.96
C LYS A 13 8.14 38.65 28.25
N PRO A 14 7.35 37.81 28.96
CA PRO A 14 6.01 37.32 28.62
C PRO A 14 4.85 38.28 28.99
N ALA A 15 5.10 39.27 29.83
CA ALA A 15 4.14 40.33 30.20
C ALA A 15 4.85 41.67 30.26
N CYS A 16 4.16 42.74 29.84
CA CYS A 16 4.79 44.05 29.75
C CYS A 16 5.14 44.63 31.13
N LEU A 17 6.24 45.39 31.23
CA LEU A 17 6.79 45.85 32.53
C LEU A 17 5.76 46.67 33.32
N ARG A 18 4.87 47.40 32.65
CA ARG A 18 3.83 48.18 33.32
C ARG A 18 2.72 47.32 33.92
N CYS A 19 2.31 46.24 33.26
CA CYS A 19 1.36 45.28 33.83
C CYS A 19 1.97 44.62 35.07
N THR A 20 3.21 44.17 34.96
CA THR A 20 3.98 43.55 36.05
C THR A 20 4.12 44.50 37.24
N ARG A 21 4.55 45.75 37.02
CA ARG A 21 4.80 46.71 38.10
C ARG A 21 3.52 47.20 38.78
N THR A 22 2.39 47.21 38.08
CA THR A 22 1.11 47.68 38.64
C THR A 22 0.21 46.55 39.13
N GLY A 23 0.68 45.30 39.11
CA GLY A 23 -0.09 44.14 39.54
C GLY A 23 -1.31 43.83 38.67
N ARG A 24 -1.39 44.38 37.45
CA ARG A 24 -2.51 44.14 36.53
C ARG A 24 -2.20 42.95 35.62
N ASN A 25 -3.23 42.15 35.33
CA ASN A 25 -3.08 41.04 34.39
C ASN A 25 -2.78 41.57 32.98
N CYS A 26 -1.80 40.98 32.30
CA CYS A 26 -1.44 41.36 30.94
C CYS A 26 -2.24 40.49 29.98
N ASP A 27 -3.10 41.09 29.16
CA ASP A 27 -3.89 40.36 28.14
C ASP A 27 -3.05 39.60 27.08
N GLY A 28 -1.72 39.65 27.17
CA GLY A 28 -0.81 38.88 26.33
C GLY A 28 -0.57 39.50 24.96
N TYR A 29 0.24 38.81 24.17
CA TYR A 29 0.54 39.14 22.78
C TYR A 29 -0.32 38.28 21.86
N ALA A 30 -0.86 38.85 20.79
CA ALA A 30 -1.48 38.04 19.74
C ALA A 30 -0.43 37.07 19.19
N SER A 31 -0.68 35.77 19.31
CA SER A 31 0.13 34.77 18.61
C SER A 31 0.07 35.05 17.11
N PRO A 32 1.21 35.00 16.37
CA PRO A 32 1.14 35.08 14.93
C PRO A 32 0.20 33.98 14.43
N PRO A 33 -0.68 34.27 13.46
CA PRO A 33 -1.49 33.23 12.86
C PRO A 33 -0.56 32.13 12.36
N ALA A 34 -0.87 30.88 12.69
CA ALA A 34 -0.21 29.72 12.11
C ALA A 34 -0.15 29.92 10.59
N PRO A 35 0.95 29.53 9.90
CA PRO A 35 1.03 29.70 8.46
C PRO A 35 -0.16 28.98 7.84
N ALA A 36 -1.11 29.75 7.34
CA ALA A 36 -2.20 29.22 6.55
C ALA A 36 -1.54 28.59 5.33
N LEU A 37 -1.60 27.26 5.25
CA LEU A 37 -1.42 26.57 3.98
C LEU A 37 -2.41 27.23 3.03
N GLY A 38 -1.88 28.02 2.10
CA GLY A 38 -2.70 28.62 1.04
C GLY A 38 -3.42 27.50 0.29
N PRO A 39 -4.51 27.81 -0.44
CA PRO A 39 -5.10 26.84 -1.34
C PRO A 39 -4.00 26.32 -2.26
N VAL A 40 -3.76 25.01 -2.23
CA VAL A 40 -2.96 24.34 -3.26
C VAL A 40 -3.69 24.61 -4.57
N VAL A 41 -3.19 25.58 -5.34
CA VAL A 41 -3.72 25.85 -6.67
C VAL A 41 -3.46 24.57 -7.47
N PRO A 42 -4.50 23.88 -8.00
CA PRO A 42 -4.26 22.74 -8.86
C PRO A 42 -3.44 23.24 -10.04
N ALA A 43 -2.24 22.70 -10.22
CA ALA A 43 -1.48 22.94 -11.44
C ALA A 43 -2.42 22.62 -12.61
N LYS A 44 -2.64 23.58 -13.51
CA LYS A 44 -3.48 23.36 -14.69
C LYS A 44 -3.01 22.05 -15.35
N PRO A 45 -3.87 21.04 -15.53
CA PRO A 45 -3.48 19.84 -16.25
C PRO A 45 -3.00 20.31 -17.62
N GLY A 46 -1.72 20.10 -17.92
CA GLY A 46 -1.22 20.33 -19.28
C GLY A 46 -2.12 19.54 -20.25
N LYS A 47 -2.46 20.12 -21.41
CA LYS A 47 -3.25 19.40 -22.41
C LYS A 47 -2.54 18.10 -22.74
N LEU A 48 -3.15 16.98 -22.36
CA LEU A 48 -2.64 15.65 -22.66
C LEU A 48 -2.71 15.44 -24.17
N ALA A 49 -1.75 14.69 -24.71
CA ALA A 49 -1.88 14.23 -26.08
C ALA A 49 -3.16 13.37 -26.21
N PRO A 50 -3.87 13.37 -27.35
CA PRO A 50 -5.12 12.62 -27.49
C PRO A 50 -5.02 11.13 -27.10
N LYS A 51 -3.90 10.47 -27.45
CA LYS A 51 -3.62 9.07 -27.06
C LYS A 51 -3.41 8.91 -25.56
N GLU A 52 -2.71 9.83 -24.90
CA GLU A 52 -2.54 9.83 -23.44
C GLU A 52 -3.88 10.05 -22.73
N GLY A 53 -4.72 10.96 -23.24
CA GLY A 53 -6.05 11.22 -22.70
C GLY A 53 -6.98 10.01 -22.80
N ARG A 54 -6.99 9.31 -23.95
CA ARG A 54 -7.74 8.06 -24.11
C ARG A 54 -7.27 6.97 -23.15
N ALA A 55 -5.96 6.78 -23.04
CA ALA A 55 -5.39 5.78 -22.13
C ALA A 55 -5.74 6.08 -20.66
N GLN A 56 -5.74 7.35 -20.25
CA GLN A 56 -6.18 7.74 -18.91
C GLN A 56 -7.66 7.46 -18.66
N GLU A 57 -8.53 7.75 -19.64
CA GLU A 57 -9.95 7.43 -19.52
C GLU A 57 -10.17 5.92 -19.41
N PHE A 58 -9.47 5.14 -20.24
CA PHE A 58 -9.50 3.69 -20.18
C PHE A 58 -9.00 3.16 -18.82
N PHE A 59 -7.92 3.75 -18.30
CA PHE A 59 -7.39 3.43 -16.98
C PHE A 59 -8.48 3.57 -15.90
N TYR A 60 -9.20 4.69 -15.92
CA TYR A 60 -10.28 4.98 -14.98
C TYR A 60 -11.48 4.04 -15.15
N GLN A 61 -11.97 3.87 -16.38
CA GLN A 61 -13.22 3.16 -16.64
C GLN A 61 -13.11 1.64 -16.61
N LYS A 62 -11.93 1.08 -16.93
CA LYS A 62 -11.75 -0.35 -17.15
C LYS A 62 -10.65 -0.94 -16.28
N THR A 63 -9.44 -0.37 -16.34
CA THR A 63 -8.29 -0.94 -15.62
C THR A 63 -8.45 -0.89 -14.10
N VAL A 64 -8.84 0.26 -13.54
CA VAL A 64 -9.00 0.41 -12.08
C VAL A 64 -10.07 -0.52 -11.51
N PRO A 65 -11.29 -0.62 -12.07
CA PRO A 65 -12.31 -1.56 -11.58
C PRO A 65 -11.83 -3.02 -11.54
N GLU A 66 -11.13 -3.47 -12.58
CA GLU A 66 -10.66 -4.86 -12.69
C GLU A 66 -9.50 -5.16 -11.73
N LEU A 67 -8.54 -4.23 -11.59
CA LEU A 67 -7.41 -4.40 -10.66
C LEU A 67 -7.78 -4.18 -9.20
N SER A 68 -8.90 -3.52 -8.90
CA SER A 68 -9.26 -3.18 -7.53
C SER A 68 -9.77 -4.37 -6.72
N GLY A 69 -10.52 -5.28 -7.34
CA GLY A 69 -11.23 -6.32 -6.58
C GLY A 69 -11.99 -5.74 -5.37
N PHE A 70 -12.05 -6.50 -4.28
CA PHE A 70 -12.71 -6.06 -3.04
C PHE A 70 -11.90 -5.07 -2.21
N PHE A 71 -10.56 -5.18 -2.19
CA PHE A 71 -9.70 -4.49 -1.22
C PHE A 71 -8.77 -3.42 -1.83
N GLY A 72 -8.66 -3.34 -3.15
CA GLY A 72 -7.70 -2.47 -3.83
C GLY A 72 -8.22 -1.07 -4.20
N ARG A 73 -9.53 -0.80 -4.06
CA ARG A 73 -10.14 0.47 -4.51
C ARG A 73 -9.46 1.71 -3.92
N SER A 74 -9.16 1.72 -2.62
CA SER A 74 -8.53 2.88 -1.97
C SER A 74 -7.15 3.19 -2.58
N PHE A 75 -6.35 2.15 -2.80
CA PHE A 75 -5.04 2.28 -3.43
C PHE A 75 -5.17 2.81 -4.86
N TRP A 76 -5.99 2.18 -5.71
CA TRP A 76 -6.10 2.57 -7.12
C TRP A 76 -6.74 3.95 -7.33
N ASN A 77 -7.67 4.35 -6.46
CA ASN A 77 -8.17 5.72 -6.44
C ASN A 77 -7.07 6.73 -6.14
N THR A 78 -6.13 6.37 -5.26
CA THR A 78 -4.96 7.21 -4.99
C THR A 78 -4.03 7.25 -6.19
N VAL A 79 -3.75 6.11 -6.83
CA VAL A 79 -2.98 6.05 -8.09
C VAL A 79 -3.59 6.97 -9.15
N LEU A 80 -4.92 6.96 -9.29
CA LEU A 80 -5.65 7.83 -10.20
C LEU A 80 -5.43 9.30 -9.88
N GLN A 81 -5.57 9.70 -8.61
CA GLN A 81 -5.33 11.09 -8.18
C GLN A 81 -3.89 11.54 -8.49
N PHE A 82 -2.91 10.70 -8.16
CA PHE A 82 -1.50 10.98 -8.44
C PHE A 82 -1.20 10.97 -9.94
N SER A 83 -1.92 10.22 -10.77
CA SER A 83 -1.73 10.25 -12.24
C SER A 83 -2.05 11.62 -12.85
N LEU A 84 -2.89 12.42 -12.19
CA LEU A 84 -3.26 13.75 -12.65
C LEU A 84 -2.18 14.78 -12.34
N THR A 85 -1.45 14.64 -11.25
CA THR A 85 -0.47 15.63 -10.78
C THR A 85 0.98 15.21 -11.01
N GLU A 86 1.28 13.92 -10.97
CA GLU A 86 2.64 13.38 -10.98
C GLU A 86 2.98 12.71 -12.32
N PRO A 87 3.92 13.27 -13.12
CA PRO A 87 4.24 12.73 -14.45
C PRO A 87 4.71 11.28 -14.44
N ALA A 88 5.42 10.85 -13.38
CA ALA A 88 5.86 9.46 -13.23
C ALA A 88 4.65 8.50 -13.20
N ILE A 89 3.70 8.74 -12.30
CA ILE A 89 2.49 7.92 -12.17
C ILE A 89 1.61 8.04 -13.40
N ARG A 90 1.53 9.23 -13.99
CA ARG A 90 0.83 9.45 -15.26
C ARG A 90 1.34 8.53 -16.37
N HIS A 91 2.64 8.53 -16.62
CA HIS A 91 3.22 7.73 -17.69
C HIS A 91 3.11 6.22 -17.40
N ALA A 92 3.18 5.81 -16.13
CA ALA A 92 2.98 4.42 -15.73
C ALA A 92 1.54 3.94 -15.98
N THR A 93 0.55 4.74 -15.57
CA THR A 93 -0.88 4.42 -15.75
C THR A 93 -1.29 4.44 -17.22
N VAL A 94 -0.77 5.39 -18.02
CA VAL A 94 -0.95 5.40 -19.48
C VAL A 94 -0.38 4.14 -20.12
N ALA A 95 0.83 3.72 -19.72
CA ALA A 95 1.45 2.50 -20.24
C ALA A 95 0.61 1.25 -19.93
N LEU A 96 0.22 1.08 -18.67
CA LEU A 96 -0.61 -0.04 -18.21
C LEU A 96 -1.97 -0.07 -18.89
N ALA A 97 -2.64 1.08 -19.00
CA ALA A 97 -3.95 1.16 -19.64
C ALA A 97 -3.91 0.90 -21.15
N THR A 98 -2.89 1.42 -21.84
CA THR A 98 -2.70 1.12 -23.27
C THR A 98 -2.49 -0.36 -23.50
N LEU A 99 -1.65 -1.00 -22.67
CA LEU A 99 -1.39 -2.43 -22.77
C LEU A 99 -2.64 -3.25 -22.43
N HIS A 100 -3.43 -2.83 -21.44
CA HIS A 100 -4.69 -3.46 -21.06
C HIS A 100 -5.73 -3.35 -22.19
N GLU A 101 -5.92 -2.16 -22.76
CA GLU A 101 -6.85 -1.93 -23.86
C GLU A 101 -6.55 -2.81 -25.09
N GLU A 102 -5.26 -3.02 -25.39
CA GLU A 102 -4.82 -3.90 -26.47
C GLU A 102 -5.15 -5.38 -26.18
N HIS A 103 -5.02 -5.84 -24.93
CA HIS A 103 -5.40 -7.20 -24.54
C HIS A 103 -6.92 -7.42 -24.48
N SER A 104 -7.68 -6.38 -24.14
CA SER A 104 -9.15 -6.46 -24.05
C SER A 104 -9.85 -6.31 -25.41
N SER A 105 -9.18 -5.77 -26.43
CA SER A 105 -9.80 -5.51 -27.72
C SER A 105 -9.83 -6.76 -28.61
N PRO A 106 -11.01 -7.22 -29.06
CA PRO A 106 -11.07 -8.23 -30.12
C PRO A 106 -10.49 -7.60 -31.39
N THR A 107 -9.44 -8.20 -31.93
CA THR A 107 -8.57 -7.68 -33.00
C THR A 107 -9.35 -6.98 -34.14
N THR A 108 -9.59 -5.68 -34.04
CA THR A 108 -10.17 -4.86 -35.11
C THR A 108 -9.05 -4.17 -35.88
N ALA A 109 -8.95 -4.51 -37.15
CA ALA A 109 -7.83 -4.30 -38.07
C ALA A 109 -7.58 -2.85 -38.54
N THR A 110 -7.74 -1.83 -37.68
CA THR A 110 -7.61 -0.41 -38.10
C THR A 110 -6.41 0.34 -37.51
N GLU A 111 -5.85 -0.10 -36.38
CA GLU A 111 -4.52 0.32 -35.90
C GLU A 111 -3.64 -0.92 -35.81
N GLN A 112 -2.38 -0.86 -36.28
CA GLN A 112 -1.50 -2.03 -36.18
C GLN A 112 -1.19 -2.28 -34.69
N PRO A 113 -1.48 -3.49 -34.13
CA PRO A 113 -1.22 -3.83 -32.72
C PRO A 113 0.18 -3.46 -32.20
N ARG A 114 1.14 -3.39 -33.13
CA ARG A 114 2.53 -3.01 -32.88
C ARG A 114 2.70 -1.56 -32.41
N ASP A 115 1.86 -0.63 -32.86
CA ASP A 115 1.99 0.79 -32.52
C ASP A 115 1.51 1.09 -31.09
N ASN A 116 0.44 0.43 -30.63
CA ASN A 116 -0.06 0.58 -29.26
C ASN A 116 0.90 -0.04 -28.24
N ILE A 117 1.42 -1.24 -28.51
CA ILE A 117 2.45 -1.86 -27.68
C ILE A 117 3.71 -0.97 -27.63
N LYS A 118 4.14 -0.42 -28.77
CA LYS A 118 5.27 0.52 -28.81
C LYS A 118 5.00 1.77 -27.98
N PHE A 119 3.81 2.35 -28.06
CA PHE A 119 3.42 3.50 -27.24
C PHE A 119 3.38 3.18 -25.74
N ALA A 120 2.89 1.98 -25.38
CA ALA A 120 2.88 1.50 -24.01
C ALA A 120 4.31 1.38 -23.44
N ILE A 121 5.22 0.75 -24.18
CA ILE A 121 6.64 0.62 -23.80
C ILE A 121 7.33 1.98 -23.71
N GLN A 122 7.07 2.90 -24.64
CA GLN A 122 7.62 4.26 -24.59
C GLN A 122 7.14 5.03 -23.35
N SER A 123 5.85 4.92 -23.02
CA SER A 123 5.27 5.54 -21.82
C SER A 123 5.85 4.93 -20.54
N TYR A 124 6.01 3.60 -20.51
CA TYR A 124 6.65 2.89 -19.42
C TYR A 124 8.09 3.36 -19.19
N ASN A 125 8.92 3.40 -20.24
CA ASN A 125 10.30 3.89 -20.16
C ASN A 125 10.38 5.37 -19.73
N ARG A 126 9.43 6.21 -20.18
CA ARG A 126 9.35 7.61 -19.74
C ARG A 126 9.01 7.72 -18.25
N SER A 127 8.15 6.84 -17.75
CA SER A 127 7.86 6.76 -16.32
C SER A 127 9.11 6.38 -15.52
N ILE A 128 9.81 5.30 -15.89
CA ILE A 128 11.08 4.89 -15.25
C ILE A 128 12.07 6.06 -15.21
N GLY A 129 12.30 6.72 -16.35
CA GLY A 129 13.21 7.87 -16.42
C GLY A 129 12.80 9.05 -15.53
N THR A 130 11.51 9.21 -15.24
CA THR A 130 11.01 10.24 -14.32
C THR A 130 11.16 9.82 -12.86
N VAL A 131 10.89 8.54 -12.54
CA VAL A 131 11.08 7.94 -11.21
C VAL A 131 12.56 8.00 -10.80
N LEU A 132 13.48 7.60 -11.68
CA LEU A 132 14.92 7.57 -11.39
C LEU A 132 15.49 8.95 -11.06
N LYS A 133 14.95 10.03 -11.64
CA LYS A 133 15.34 11.42 -11.30
C LYS A 133 14.98 11.82 -9.87
N ARG A 134 14.02 11.12 -9.25
CA ARG A 134 13.54 11.39 -7.88
C ARG A 134 14.00 10.33 -6.88
N ALA A 135 14.68 9.27 -7.33
CA ALA A 135 15.07 8.14 -6.50
C ALA A 135 16.04 8.51 -5.36
N SER A 136 16.79 9.60 -5.51
CA SER A 136 17.69 10.13 -4.47
C SER A 136 16.98 10.96 -3.39
N ASP A 137 15.72 11.32 -3.59
CA ASP A 137 14.93 12.14 -2.66
C ASP A 137 14.06 11.24 -1.77
N ALA A 138 14.35 11.25 -0.47
CA ALA A 138 13.64 10.45 0.52
C ALA A 138 12.14 10.77 0.60
N THR A 139 11.72 11.99 0.24
CA THR A 139 10.30 12.39 0.26
C THR A 139 9.50 11.79 -0.91
N SER A 140 10.19 11.29 -1.94
CA SER A 140 9.58 10.69 -3.13
C SER A 140 9.26 9.20 -2.97
N MET A 141 9.57 8.58 -1.82
CA MET A 141 9.39 7.14 -1.61
C MET A 141 7.97 6.62 -1.89
N PRO A 142 6.88 7.22 -1.36
CA PRO A 142 5.52 6.70 -1.60
C PRO A 142 5.16 6.70 -3.08
N LEU A 143 5.64 7.69 -3.83
CA LEU A 143 5.47 7.80 -5.27
C LEU A 143 6.27 6.73 -6.03
N ILE A 144 7.50 6.45 -5.61
CA ILE A 144 8.33 5.41 -6.24
C ILE A 144 7.73 4.02 -5.97
N ALA A 145 7.28 3.74 -4.74
CA ALA A 145 6.62 2.49 -4.40
C ALA A 145 5.27 2.32 -5.14
N MET A 146 4.51 3.40 -5.31
CA MET A 146 3.32 3.38 -6.16
C MET A 146 3.66 3.07 -7.62
N ALA A 147 4.71 3.70 -8.17
CA ALA A 147 5.16 3.42 -9.53
C ALA A 147 5.61 1.95 -9.69
N SER A 148 6.33 1.39 -8.72
CA SER A 148 6.77 -0.01 -8.76
C SER A 148 5.60 -0.99 -8.74
N ILE A 149 4.52 -0.69 -8.01
CA ILE A 149 3.27 -1.46 -8.07
C ILE A 149 2.68 -1.45 -9.49
N VAL A 150 2.54 -0.26 -10.10
CA VAL A 150 1.99 -0.13 -11.46
C VAL A 150 2.90 -0.82 -12.50
N PHE A 151 4.22 -0.74 -12.35
CA PHE A 151 5.19 -1.45 -13.19
C PHE A 151 5.10 -2.96 -13.04
N THR A 152 4.88 -3.45 -11.82
CA THR A 152 4.66 -4.88 -11.58
C THR A 152 3.43 -5.36 -12.35
N CYS A 153 2.30 -4.63 -12.27
CA CYS A 153 1.11 -4.94 -13.04
C CYS A 153 1.35 -4.90 -14.56
N PHE A 154 2.14 -3.93 -15.04
CA PHE A 154 2.51 -3.82 -16.45
C PHE A 154 3.32 -5.03 -16.92
N GLU A 155 4.36 -5.42 -16.19
CA GLU A 155 5.20 -6.57 -16.54
C GLU A 155 4.44 -7.90 -16.44
N CYS A 156 3.51 -8.04 -15.48
CA CYS A 156 2.61 -9.18 -15.41
C CYS A 156 1.76 -9.28 -16.68
N LEU A 157 1.16 -8.17 -17.13
CA LEU A 157 0.34 -8.15 -18.34
C LEU A 157 1.17 -8.34 -19.62
N LEU A 158 2.42 -7.89 -19.63
CA LEU A 158 3.34 -8.12 -20.74
C LEU A 158 3.84 -9.57 -20.80
N GLY A 159 3.63 -10.38 -19.76
CA GLY A 159 4.12 -11.75 -19.66
C GLY A 159 5.60 -11.85 -19.29
N ASN A 160 6.13 -10.87 -18.55
CA ASN A 160 7.52 -10.83 -18.08
C ASN A 160 7.60 -10.96 -16.55
N PRO A 161 7.40 -12.17 -16.00
CA PRO A 161 7.28 -12.36 -14.57
C PRO A 161 8.58 -12.07 -13.80
N LYS A 162 9.76 -12.19 -14.45
CA LYS A 162 11.05 -11.85 -13.83
C LYS A 162 11.18 -10.34 -13.57
N ALA A 163 10.77 -9.52 -14.53
CA ALA A 163 10.76 -8.07 -14.33
C ALA A 163 9.69 -7.66 -13.32
N ALA A 164 8.52 -8.30 -13.32
CA ALA A 164 7.50 -8.11 -12.29
C ALA A 164 8.06 -8.40 -10.89
N ALA A 165 8.75 -9.54 -10.71
CA ALA A 165 9.45 -9.90 -9.48
C ALA A 165 10.50 -8.84 -9.06
N ALA A 166 11.27 -8.31 -10.01
CA ALA A 166 12.25 -7.27 -9.74
C ALA A 166 11.61 -5.94 -9.27
N HIS A 167 10.49 -5.54 -9.86
CA HIS A 167 9.76 -4.32 -9.44
C HIS A 167 9.17 -4.44 -8.06
N VAL A 168 8.50 -5.56 -7.75
CA VAL A 168 7.92 -5.74 -6.41
C VAL A 168 9.02 -5.85 -5.35
N ALA A 169 10.13 -6.54 -5.65
CA ALA A 169 11.27 -6.63 -4.74
C ALA A 169 11.89 -5.25 -4.46
N SER A 170 12.01 -4.42 -5.50
CA SER A 170 12.48 -3.03 -5.36
C SER A 170 11.52 -2.19 -4.52
N GLY A 171 10.20 -2.32 -4.74
CA GLY A 171 9.17 -1.63 -3.96
C GLY A 171 9.20 -2.01 -2.48
N ILE A 172 9.35 -3.31 -2.17
CA ILE A 172 9.48 -3.79 -0.79
C ILE A 172 10.80 -3.33 -0.17
N GLY A 173 11.91 -3.36 -0.93
CA GLY A 173 13.20 -2.85 -0.46
C GLY A 173 13.13 -1.37 -0.06
N LEU A 174 12.45 -0.54 -0.86
CA LEU A 174 12.18 0.87 -0.54
C LEU A 174 11.35 1.01 0.73
N LEU A 175 10.34 0.17 0.92
CA LEU A 175 9.52 0.15 2.12
C LEU A 175 10.33 -0.17 3.38
N LYS A 176 11.22 -1.16 3.31
CA LYS A 176 12.12 -1.51 4.43
C LYS A 176 13.05 -0.36 4.79
N MET A 177 13.74 0.20 3.80
CA MET A 177 14.64 1.35 4.02
C MET A 177 13.91 2.56 4.60
N TRP A 178 12.64 2.72 4.25
CA TRP A 178 11.81 3.80 4.76
C TRP A 178 11.35 3.53 6.20
N ARG A 179 10.95 2.29 6.54
CA ARG A 179 10.67 1.86 7.93
C ARG A 179 11.87 2.06 8.86
N GLU A 180 13.08 1.81 8.39
CA GLU A 180 14.32 2.04 9.16
C GLU A 180 14.48 3.52 9.55
N LYS A 181 14.06 4.45 8.69
CA LYS A 181 14.16 5.90 8.93
C LYS A 181 12.97 6.46 9.72
N SER A 182 11.77 5.99 9.42
CA SER A 182 10.51 6.51 9.98
C SER A 182 10.05 5.77 11.24
N GLY A 183 10.71 4.65 11.57
CA GLY A 183 10.35 3.74 12.64
C GLY A 183 9.46 2.60 12.14
N GLN A 184 9.70 1.39 12.66
CA GLN A 184 8.86 0.23 12.38
C GLN A 184 7.52 0.31 13.15
N PRO A 185 6.40 -0.09 12.54
CA PRO A 185 5.16 -0.33 13.26
C PRO A 185 5.38 -1.37 14.36
N VAL A 186 4.94 -1.08 15.58
CA VAL A 186 5.09 -1.98 16.75
C VAL A 186 3.79 -2.74 17.05
N SER A 187 2.66 -2.23 16.57
CA SER A 187 1.33 -2.81 16.74
C SER A 187 0.90 -3.61 15.52
N SER A 188 -0.21 -4.34 15.66
CA SER A 188 -0.94 -4.96 14.54
C SER A 188 -1.21 -3.95 13.43
N TRP A 189 -1.28 -4.45 12.19
CA TRP A 189 -1.52 -3.63 11.01
C TRP A 189 -2.82 -2.82 11.15
N GLY A 190 -2.83 -1.59 10.61
CA GLY A 190 -3.97 -0.68 10.66
C GLY A 190 -4.04 0.18 11.93
N GLN A 191 -3.11 0.02 12.87
CA GLN A 191 -3.21 0.65 14.19
C GLN A 191 -1.98 1.51 14.54
N ASN A 192 -2.23 2.60 15.27
CA ASN A 192 -1.23 3.40 16.01
C ASN A 192 -0.01 3.89 15.21
N TYR A 193 -0.22 4.43 14.01
CA TYR A 193 0.85 5.07 13.23
C TYR A 193 1.20 6.47 13.77
N ARG A 194 2.50 6.77 13.84
CA ARG A 194 3.03 8.04 14.40
C ARG A 194 2.92 9.24 13.46
N SER A 195 2.73 9.01 12.15
CA SER A 195 2.51 10.06 11.16
C SER A 195 1.49 9.62 10.10
N PHE A 196 0.94 10.61 9.39
CA PHE A 196 0.02 10.37 8.29
C PHE A 196 0.69 9.64 7.13
N GLU A 197 1.94 9.99 6.81
CA GLU A 197 2.71 9.35 5.74
C GLU A 197 2.97 7.87 6.05
N LEU A 198 3.29 7.56 7.31
CA LEU A 198 3.45 6.18 7.78
C LEU A 198 2.14 5.42 7.69
N SER A 199 1.05 6.01 8.16
CA SER A 199 -0.27 5.40 8.02
C SER A 199 -0.59 5.14 6.55
N PHE A 200 -0.34 6.10 5.66
CA PHE A 200 -0.62 5.97 4.23
C PHE A 200 0.18 4.84 3.59
N VAL A 201 1.51 4.84 3.76
CA VAL A 201 2.40 3.84 3.18
C VAL A 201 2.05 2.44 3.68
N GLU A 202 1.86 2.28 4.98
CA GLU A 202 1.57 0.98 5.60
C GLU A 202 0.19 0.45 5.26
N THR A 203 -0.81 1.32 5.08
CA THR A 203 -2.19 0.87 4.82
C THR A 203 -2.53 0.77 3.33
N HIS A 204 -1.89 1.56 2.47
CA HIS A 204 -2.23 1.63 1.04
C HIS A 204 -1.20 0.95 0.14
N LEU A 205 0.10 1.02 0.46
CA LEU A 205 1.16 0.50 -0.41
C LEU A 205 1.62 -0.89 0.01
N ALA A 206 1.91 -1.06 1.30
CA ALA A 206 2.48 -2.30 1.83
C ALA A 206 1.62 -3.55 1.54
N PRO A 207 0.28 -3.54 1.75
CA PRO A 207 -0.55 -4.72 1.49
C PRO A 207 -0.59 -5.11 0.00
N VAL A 208 -0.52 -4.12 -0.89
CA VAL A 208 -0.52 -4.35 -2.33
C VAL A 208 0.82 -4.94 -2.77
N LEU A 209 1.93 -4.42 -2.23
CA LEU A 209 3.27 -5.00 -2.45
C LEU A 209 3.35 -6.45 -1.94
N CYS A 210 2.86 -6.75 -0.74
CA CYS A 210 2.82 -8.12 -0.22
C CYS A 210 1.98 -9.04 -1.12
N THR A 211 0.78 -8.58 -1.53
CA THR A 211 -0.09 -9.35 -2.44
C THR A 211 0.63 -9.65 -3.76
N LEU A 212 1.24 -8.64 -4.39
CA LEU A 212 1.96 -8.81 -5.64
C LEU A 212 3.20 -9.70 -5.49
N SER A 213 3.88 -9.64 -4.35
CA SER A 213 5.02 -10.51 -4.06
C SER A 213 4.61 -11.98 -4.03
N LEU A 214 3.42 -12.29 -3.52
CA LEU A 214 2.87 -13.65 -3.58
C LEU A 214 2.51 -14.05 -5.02
N CYS A 215 1.95 -13.13 -5.81
CA CYS A 215 1.62 -13.41 -7.22
C CYS A 215 2.83 -13.76 -8.08
N VAL A 216 4.03 -13.30 -7.73
CA VAL A 216 5.27 -13.53 -8.49
C VAL A 216 6.28 -14.41 -7.77
N ALA A 217 5.88 -15.05 -6.66
CA ALA A 217 6.72 -15.86 -5.79
C ALA A 217 7.38 -17.08 -6.47
N GLU A 218 6.78 -17.60 -7.55
CA GLU A 218 7.36 -18.69 -8.33
C GLU A 218 8.55 -18.23 -9.18
N PHE A 219 8.67 -16.93 -9.44
CA PHE A 219 9.65 -16.35 -10.36
C PHE A 219 10.75 -15.53 -9.65
N GLY A 220 10.67 -15.43 -8.33
CA GLY A 220 11.67 -14.80 -7.47
C GLY A 220 11.39 -15.11 -6.01
N SER A 221 12.38 -14.96 -5.14
CA SER A 221 12.20 -15.20 -3.70
C SER A 221 11.25 -14.14 -3.09
N PRO A 222 10.15 -14.54 -2.42
CA PRO A 222 9.28 -13.61 -1.70
C PRO A 222 10.10 -12.81 -0.68
N VAL A 223 10.02 -11.48 -0.80
CA VAL A 223 10.79 -10.61 0.08
C VAL A 223 10.18 -10.63 1.48
N ASP A 224 11.05 -10.70 2.48
CA ASP A 224 10.64 -10.81 3.89
C ASP A 224 9.91 -9.57 4.40
N LEU A 225 8.60 -9.50 4.28
CA LEU A 225 7.84 -8.33 4.71
C LEU A 225 6.54 -8.78 5.38
N TYR A 226 6.53 -8.65 6.71
CA TYR A 226 5.34 -8.83 7.51
C TYR A 226 4.75 -7.46 7.88
N LEU A 227 3.43 -7.40 7.90
CA LEU A 227 2.68 -6.19 8.28
C LEU A 227 2.19 -6.27 9.73
N ASN A 228 2.05 -7.48 10.27
CA ASN A 228 1.78 -7.73 11.68
C ASN A 228 3.05 -8.14 12.44
N PRO A 229 3.05 -8.02 13.78
CA PRO A 229 4.11 -8.55 14.62
C PRO A 229 4.32 -10.05 14.37
N VAL A 230 5.57 -10.49 14.46
CA VAL A 230 5.95 -11.90 14.36
C VAL A 230 6.64 -12.38 15.63
N ASP A 231 6.56 -13.67 15.91
CA ASP A 231 7.30 -14.30 17.01
C ASP A 231 8.77 -14.58 16.65
N PHE A 232 9.48 -15.26 17.54
CA PHE A 232 10.90 -15.60 17.36
C PHE A 232 11.14 -16.56 16.17
N ASN A 233 10.12 -17.26 15.69
CA ASN A 233 10.17 -18.15 14.52
C ASN A 233 9.65 -17.46 13.24
N SER A 234 9.45 -16.13 13.26
CA SER A 234 8.84 -15.38 12.17
C SER A 234 7.40 -15.81 11.84
N CYS A 235 6.66 -16.35 12.83
CA CYS A 235 5.24 -16.66 12.68
C CYS A 235 4.39 -15.43 13.06
N PRO A 236 3.42 -15.02 12.23
CA PRO A 236 2.55 -13.87 12.53
C PRO A 236 1.73 -14.03 13.82
N ILE A 237 1.61 -12.95 14.59
CA ILE A 237 0.91 -12.90 15.87
C ILE A 237 -0.37 -12.06 15.74
N PHE A 238 -1.50 -12.61 16.20
CA PHE A 238 -2.82 -11.96 16.19
C PHE A 238 -3.38 -11.80 17.62
N GLY A 239 -2.81 -10.85 18.37
CA GLY A 239 -3.19 -10.59 19.76
C GLY A 239 -4.59 -9.97 19.92
N GLU A 240 -4.95 -9.07 19.02
CA GLU A 240 -6.18 -8.28 19.08
C GLU A 240 -7.29 -8.81 18.14
N PRO A 241 -8.58 -8.59 18.46
CA PRO A 241 -9.67 -8.92 17.55
C PRO A 241 -9.67 -8.05 16.29
N PHE A 242 -9.92 -8.65 15.13
CA PHE A 242 -10.09 -7.91 13.88
C PHE A 242 -11.31 -6.98 13.95
N GLN A 243 -11.13 -5.74 13.53
CA GLN A 243 -12.16 -4.73 13.36
C GLN A 243 -12.65 -4.65 11.93
N GLU A 244 -11.79 -4.92 10.95
CA GLU A 244 -12.12 -4.84 9.53
C GLU A 244 -11.70 -6.11 8.77
N LEU A 245 -12.39 -6.38 7.66
CA LEU A 245 -12.01 -7.48 6.75
C LEU A 245 -10.60 -7.28 6.19
N SER A 246 -10.17 -6.03 6.00
CA SER A 246 -8.83 -5.65 5.55
C SER A 246 -7.74 -6.21 6.47
N GLU A 247 -7.90 -6.07 7.80
CA GLU A 247 -6.97 -6.58 8.80
C GLU A 247 -6.86 -8.11 8.72
N SER A 248 -8.00 -8.80 8.60
CA SER A 248 -8.00 -10.26 8.45
C SER A 248 -7.29 -10.72 7.18
N ARG A 249 -7.52 -10.04 6.05
CA ARG A 249 -6.84 -10.35 4.78
C ARG A 249 -5.33 -10.12 4.88
N VAL A 250 -4.92 -9.01 5.49
CA VAL A 250 -3.49 -8.71 5.69
C VAL A 250 -2.82 -9.75 6.58
N GLY A 251 -3.45 -10.11 7.70
CA GLY A 251 -2.94 -11.17 8.56
C GLY A 251 -2.79 -12.52 7.85
N LEU A 252 -3.74 -12.85 6.97
CA LEU A 252 -3.66 -14.08 6.19
C LEU A 252 -2.56 -14.03 5.12
N ILE A 253 -2.35 -12.87 4.47
CA ILE A 253 -1.22 -12.65 3.56
C ILE A 253 0.11 -12.84 4.28
N ASP A 254 0.26 -12.36 5.52
CA ASP A 254 1.47 -12.57 6.33
C ASP A 254 1.70 -14.08 6.59
N ILE A 255 0.65 -14.85 6.92
CA ILE A 255 0.76 -16.31 7.10
C ILE A 255 1.16 -17.00 5.79
N ILE A 256 0.52 -16.66 4.68
CA ILE A 256 0.83 -17.24 3.36
C ILE A 256 2.28 -16.93 2.97
N THR A 257 2.73 -15.69 3.23
CA THR A 257 4.12 -15.28 2.97
C THR A 257 5.10 -16.14 3.76
N ALA A 258 4.85 -16.37 5.05
CA ALA A 258 5.70 -17.23 5.87
C ALA A 258 5.66 -18.70 5.42
N ALA A 259 4.50 -19.21 5.01
CA ALA A 259 4.32 -20.58 4.53
C ALA A 259 5.03 -20.84 3.19
N VAL A 260 4.93 -19.92 2.22
CA VAL A 260 5.65 -20.03 0.94
C VAL A 260 7.15 -20.05 1.16
N ARG A 261 7.65 -19.23 2.09
CA ARG A 261 9.08 -19.20 2.43
C ARG A 261 9.55 -20.49 3.09
N LEU A 262 8.75 -21.08 3.96
CA LEU A 262 9.06 -22.37 4.58
C LEU A 262 9.35 -23.43 3.50
N GLY A 263 8.59 -23.43 2.40
CA GLY A 263 8.82 -24.33 1.27
C GLY A 263 10.03 -24.00 0.38
N GLN A 264 10.65 -22.83 0.57
CA GLN A 264 11.83 -22.38 -0.19
C GLN A 264 13.12 -22.34 0.65
N GLU A 265 13.01 -22.41 1.97
CA GLU A 265 14.15 -22.38 2.90
C GLU A 265 14.87 -23.73 2.93
N ASP A 266 16.18 -23.73 2.67
CA ASP A 266 17.05 -24.89 2.89
C ASP A 266 17.45 -24.92 4.38
N ALA A 267 16.50 -25.32 5.22
CA ALA A 267 16.61 -25.35 6.68
C ALA A 267 16.53 -26.78 7.23
N PRO A 268 17.14 -27.06 8.40
CA PRO A 268 17.04 -28.36 9.05
C PRO A 268 15.58 -28.79 9.27
N ALA A 269 15.27 -30.08 9.07
CA ALA A 269 13.91 -30.61 9.19
C ALA A 269 13.22 -30.29 10.52
N LEU A 270 13.98 -30.20 11.62
CA LEU A 270 13.46 -29.81 12.92
C LEU A 270 12.99 -28.34 12.94
N GLU A 271 13.74 -27.41 12.35
CA GLU A 271 13.36 -26.00 12.27
C GLU A 271 12.13 -25.81 11.37
N VAL A 272 12.08 -26.54 10.25
CA VAL A 272 10.94 -26.56 9.34
C VAL A 272 9.68 -27.04 10.09
N SER A 273 9.79 -28.14 10.83
CA SER A 273 8.69 -28.71 11.63
C SER A 273 8.20 -27.74 12.72
N VAL A 274 9.11 -27.08 13.45
CA VAL A 274 8.77 -26.10 14.49
C VAL A 274 8.06 -24.89 13.89
N LYS A 275 8.58 -24.33 12.79
CA LYS A 275 7.99 -23.17 12.12
C LYS A 275 6.60 -23.52 11.54
N ALA A 276 6.44 -24.70 10.97
CA ALA A 276 5.16 -25.16 10.45
C ALA A 276 4.09 -25.36 11.54
N ALA A 277 4.47 -25.87 12.71
CA ALA A 277 3.59 -25.95 13.88
C ALA A 277 3.19 -24.55 14.38
N GLY A 278 4.14 -23.61 14.38
CA GLY A 278 3.90 -22.19 14.69
C GLY A 278 2.90 -21.55 13.71
N LEU A 279 3.07 -21.78 12.41
CA LEU A 279 2.14 -21.29 11.38
C LEU A 279 0.75 -21.91 11.50
N SER A 280 0.65 -23.18 11.85
CA SER A 280 -0.64 -23.84 12.11
C SER A 280 -1.35 -23.20 13.30
N THR A 281 -0.62 -22.92 14.38
CA THR A 281 -1.15 -22.21 15.56
C THR A 281 -1.59 -20.79 15.21
N ALA A 282 -0.80 -20.07 14.39
CA ALA A 282 -1.14 -18.73 13.92
C ALA A 282 -2.42 -18.74 13.06
N LEU A 283 -2.58 -19.74 12.19
CA LEU A 283 -3.75 -19.91 11.33
C LEU A 283 -5.03 -20.24 12.13
N GLU A 284 -4.91 -21.05 13.19
CA GLU A 284 -6.03 -21.32 14.10
C GLU A 284 -6.45 -20.07 14.88
N CYS A 285 -5.48 -19.33 15.42
CA CYS A 285 -5.73 -18.05 16.09
C CYS A 285 -6.40 -17.05 15.13
N TRP A 286 -5.85 -16.92 13.92
CA TRP A 286 -6.44 -16.10 12.86
C TRP A 286 -7.90 -16.49 12.59
N LYS A 287 -8.19 -17.80 12.48
CA LYS A 287 -9.55 -18.29 12.26
C LYS A 287 -10.50 -17.87 13.37
N MET A 288 -10.09 -18.03 14.63
CA MET A 288 -10.91 -17.61 15.77
C MET A 288 -11.24 -16.11 15.71
N ARG A 289 -10.26 -15.26 15.33
CA ARG A 289 -10.47 -13.81 15.19
C ARG A 289 -11.37 -13.46 14.02
N PHE A 290 -11.24 -14.19 12.90
CA PHE A 290 -12.09 -13.99 11.74
C PHE A 290 -13.54 -14.42 12.00
N ASP A 291 -13.75 -15.57 12.64
CA ASP A 291 -15.08 -16.06 12.99
C ASP A 291 -15.78 -15.09 13.98
N ASP A 292 -15.05 -14.53 14.95
CA ASP A 292 -15.54 -13.45 15.83
C ASP A 292 -15.93 -12.18 15.05
N LEU A 293 -15.11 -11.73 14.09
CA LEU A 293 -15.44 -10.60 13.23
C LEU A 293 -16.73 -10.85 12.42
N VAL A 294 -16.86 -12.04 11.81
CA VAL A 294 -18.07 -12.46 11.07
C VAL A 294 -19.28 -12.49 12.00
N GLN A 295 -19.14 -13.00 13.22
CA GLN A 295 -20.25 -13.03 14.18
C GLN A 295 -20.70 -11.62 14.59
N ARG A 296 -19.75 -10.73 14.89
CA ARG A 296 -20.05 -9.37 15.36
C ARG A 296 -20.57 -8.45 14.27
N LYS A 297 -20.02 -8.53 13.05
CA LYS A 297 -20.27 -7.56 11.97
C LYS A 297 -20.95 -8.16 10.74
N GLY A 298 -20.92 -9.48 10.56
CA GLY A 298 -21.52 -10.18 9.41
C GLY A 298 -22.98 -9.82 9.13
N PRO A 299 -23.87 -9.73 10.14
CA PRO A 299 -25.26 -9.33 9.91
C PRO A 299 -25.44 -7.90 9.36
N LEU A 300 -24.41 -7.06 9.43
CA LEU A 300 -24.43 -5.66 8.97
C LEU A 300 -23.73 -5.48 7.61
N TRP A 301 -23.17 -6.55 7.05
CA TRP A 301 -22.38 -6.49 5.82
C TRP A 301 -23.25 -6.31 4.59
N SER A 302 -22.77 -5.48 3.66
CA SER A 302 -23.31 -5.41 2.31
C SER A 302 -22.95 -6.66 1.51
N ASP A 303 -23.58 -6.85 0.35
CA ASP A 303 -23.21 -7.94 -0.58
C ASP A 303 -21.72 -7.87 -0.98
N GLN A 304 -21.16 -6.67 -1.08
CA GLN A 304 -19.75 -6.47 -1.38
C GLN A 304 -18.85 -6.93 -0.21
N ASP A 305 -19.23 -6.61 1.03
CA ASP A 305 -18.51 -7.05 2.23
C ASP A 305 -18.60 -8.57 2.40
N GLN A 306 -19.77 -9.15 2.11
CA GLN A 306 -19.95 -10.60 2.13
C GLN A 306 -19.05 -11.28 1.08
N GLY A 307 -19.01 -10.78 -0.15
CA GLY A 307 -18.11 -11.29 -1.19
C GLY A 307 -16.62 -11.16 -0.81
N ALA A 308 -16.25 -10.07 -0.14
CA ALA A 308 -14.90 -9.89 0.38
C ALA A 308 -14.58 -10.89 1.49
N ALA A 309 -15.52 -11.16 2.40
CA ALA A 309 -15.38 -12.18 3.44
C ALA A 309 -15.30 -13.60 2.87
N ASP A 310 -16.09 -13.91 1.84
CA ASP A 310 -16.04 -15.20 1.15
C ASP A 310 -14.66 -15.42 0.50
N LEU A 311 -14.11 -14.40 -0.17
CA LEU A 311 -12.75 -14.46 -0.72
C LEU A 311 -11.70 -14.75 0.38
N VAL A 312 -11.81 -14.07 1.53
CA VAL A 312 -10.90 -14.30 2.66
C VAL A 312 -11.04 -15.72 3.23
N ARG A 313 -12.26 -16.30 3.26
CA ARG A 313 -12.47 -17.71 3.65
C ARG A 313 -11.84 -18.69 2.66
N VAL A 314 -11.96 -18.43 1.36
CA VAL A 314 -11.31 -19.25 0.33
C VAL A 314 -9.79 -19.22 0.48
N MET A 315 -9.21 -18.03 0.68
CA MET A 315 -7.78 -17.91 0.95
C MET A 315 -7.38 -18.75 2.17
N TRP A 316 -8.15 -18.67 3.27
CA TRP A 316 -7.87 -19.42 4.50
C TRP A 316 -7.93 -20.93 4.26
N GLN A 317 -8.95 -21.43 3.56
CA GLN A 317 -9.08 -22.85 3.23
C GLN A 317 -7.90 -23.35 2.42
N SER A 318 -7.49 -22.62 1.38
CA SER A 318 -6.33 -22.97 0.56
C SER A 318 -5.04 -23.02 1.40
N THR A 319 -4.84 -22.05 2.30
CA THR A 319 -3.68 -22.04 3.20
C THR A 319 -3.70 -23.20 4.21
N ALA A 320 -4.87 -23.50 4.79
CA ALA A 320 -5.04 -24.61 5.72
C ALA A 320 -4.72 -25.95 5.08
N VAL A 321 -5.23 -26.19 3.87
CA VAL A 321 -4.91 -27.39 3.09
C VAL A 321 -3.41 -27.44 2.78
N GLY A 322 -2.84 -26.34 2.28
CA GLY A 322 -1.42 -26.27 1.94
C GLY A 322 -0.50 -26.58 3.11
N LEU A 323 -0.77 -26.03 4.30
CA LEU A 323 0.01 -26.34 5.51
C LEU A 323 -0.20 -27.77 5.98
N SER A 324 -1.41 -28.32 5.91
CA SER A 324 -1.67 -29.71 6.31
C SER A 324 -0.99 -30.75 5.42
N VAL A 325 -0.93 -30.50 4.10
CA VAL A 325 -0.31 -31.40 3.12
C VAL A 325 1.21 -31.23 3.13
N GLY A 326 1.73 -29.99 3.17
CA GLY A 326 3.17 -29.75 3.21
C GLY A 326 3.85 -30.26 4.49
N LEU A 327 3.08 -30.53 5.54
CA LEU A 327 3.52 -31.14 6.79
C LEU A 327 3.47 -32.68 6.79
N ALA A 328 2.77 -33.30 5.83
CA ALA A 328 2.72 -34.74 5.71
C ALA A 328 4.06 -35.25 5.17
N THR A 329 4.85 -35.89 6.04
CA THR A 329 6.21 -36.40 5.78
C THR A 329 6.29 -37.56 4.79
N ASP A 330 5.21 -37.89 4.09
CA ASP A 330 5.05 -39.16 3.39
C ASP A 330 5.26 -39.08 1.86
N GLU A 331 5.48 -37.89 1.29
CA GLU A 331 5.67 -37.73 -0.17
C GLU A 331 7.14 -37.73 -0.65
N THR A 332 8.11 -37.96 0.25
CA THR A 332 9.55 -38.04 -0.10
C THR A 332 10.23 -39.37 0.25
N ALA A 333 9.46 -40.46 0.32
CA ALA A 333 10.00 -41.83 0.43
C ALA A 333 10.24 -42.48 -0.94
#